data_AF-A0A8J5SEG9-F1
#
_entry.id   AF-A0A8J5SEG9-F1
#
_cell.length_a   1.000
_cell.length_b   1.000
_cell.length_c   1.000
_cell.angle_alpha   90.00
_cell.angle_beta   90.00
_cell.angle_gamma   90.00
#
_symmetry.space_group_name_H-M   'P 1'
#
loop_
_entity.id
_entity.type
_entity.pdbx_description
1 polymer ?
#
loop_
_entity_poly.entity_id
_entity_poly.type
_entity_poly.pdbx_seq_one_letter_code
_entity_poly.pdbx_strand_id
1 'polypeptide(L)' 'QGSFNSTGLVISSKLPRFLDMYTLTIASADPQSISANKTVHFTKSVTKWFTKEGVLVEGLFWKDVERLIDDYNSERKSK' A
#
# COMPACT_ATOMS: atom_id res chain seq x y z
N GLN A 1 -8.92 7.18 9.17
CA GLN A 1 -7.66 6.41 9.04
C GLN A 1 -8.00 4.96 9.36
N GLY A 2 -7.79 4.06 8.41
CA GLY A 2 -8.01 2.63 8.61
C GLY A 2 -6.67 1.93 8.80
N SER A 3 -6.59 1.02 9.75
CA SER A 3 -5.43 0.15 9.95
C SER A 3 -5.91 -1.28 10.19
N PHE A 4 -5.32 -2.24 9.49
CA PHE A 4 -5.60 -3.66 9.64
C PHE A 4 -4.35 -4.38 10.12
N ASN A 5 -4.50 -5.15 11.19
CA ASN A 5 -3.42 -5.91 11.82
C ASN A 5 -3.73 -7.39 11.73
N SER A 6 -2.94 -8.13 10.95
CA SER A 6 -3.01 -9.59 10.89
C SER A 6 -1.63 -10.14 10.51
N THR A 7 -1.30 -11.35 10.98
CA THR A 7 -0.06 -12.07 10.59
C THR A 7 1.23 -11.25 10.76
N GLY A 8 1.31 -10.37 11.76
CA GLY A 8 2.50 -9.56 12.03
C GLY A 8 2.72 -8.37 11.08
N LEU A 9 1.72 -8.00 10.28
CA LEU A 9 1.75 -6.82 9.40
C LEU A 9 0.73 -5.78 9.81
N VAL A 10 1.07 -4.52 9.57
CA VAL A 10 0.19 -3.35 9.67
C VAL A 10 -0.02 -2.82 8.26
N ILE A 11 -1.27 -2.84 7.79
CA ILE A 11 -1.68 -2.19 6.55
C ILE A 11 -2.43 -0.91 6.92
N SER A 12 -2.04 0.22 6.35
CA SER A 12 -2.72 1.50 6.61
C SER A 12 -2.99 2.29 5.34
N SER A 13 -4.09 3.02 5.35
CA SER A 13 -4.53 3.86 4.23
C SER A 13 -4.85 5.28 4.65
N LYS A 14 -4.52 6.24 3.78
CA LYS A 14 -4.75 7.67 3.99
C LYS A 14 -5.19 8.34 2.70
N LEU A 15 -6.37 8.99 2.74
CA LEU A 15 -6.86 9.93 1.75
C LEU A 15 -7.28 11.22 2.47
N PRO A 16 -6.49 12.31 2.42
CA PRO A 16 -6.88 13.57 3.04
C PRO A 16 -8.13 14.16 2.38
N ARG A 17 -9.01 14.80 3.17
CA ARG A 17 -10.36 15.25 2.77
C ARG A 17 -10.42 16.18 1.55
N PHE A 18 -9.31 16.78 1.16
CA PHE A 18 -9.22 17.75 0.05
C PHE A 18 -8.07 17.47 -0.91
N LEU A 19 -7.44 16.30 -0.79
CA LEU A 19 -6.40 15.87 -1.72
C LEU A 19 -6.89 14.62 -2.43
N ASP A 20 -6.52 14.50 -3.69
CA ASP A 20 -6.71 13.28 -4.45
C ASP A 20 -5.59 12.26 -4.21
N MET A 21 -4.55 12.64 -3.47
CA MET A 21 -3.40 11.78 -3.17
C MET A 21 -3.75 10.73 -2.11
N TYR A 22 -3.89 9.49 -2.56
CA TYR A 22 -4.04 8.31 -1.71
C TYR A 22 -2.69 7.69 -1.42
N THR A 23 -2.47 7.36 -0.15
CA THR A 23 -1.30 6.61 0.31
C THR A 23 -1.74 5.27 0.89
N LEU A 24 -1.14 4.19 0.41
CA LEU A 24 -1.23 2.86 0.99
C LEU A 24 0.15 2.47 1.55
N THR A 25 0.18 1.90 2.75
CA THR A 25 1.42 1.54 3.44
C THR A 25 1.34 0.12 3.99
N ILE A 26 2.41 -0.64 3.80
CA ILE A 26 2.63 -1.96 4.40
C ILE A 26 3.84 -1.84 5.32
N ALA A 27 3.65 -2.16 6.58
CA ALA A 27 4.70 -2.16 7.60
C ALA A 27 4.66 -3.46 8.41
N SER A 28 5.77 -3.78 9.08
CA SER A 28 5.75 -4.78 10.15
C SER A 28 4.94 -4.26 11.34
N ALA A 29 4.17 -5.14 11.98
CA ALA A 29 3.49 -4.84 13.25
C ALA A 29 4.47 -4.68 14.42
N ASP A 30 5.66 -5.28 14.29
CA ASP A 30 6.80 -5.06 15.18
C ASP A 30 8.00 -4.58 14.34
N PRO A 31 8.22 -3.26 14.23
CA PRO A 31 9.34 -2.71 13.47
C PRO A 31 10.72 -2.98 14.07
N GLN A 32 10.79 -3.40 15.35
CA GLN A 32 12.05 -3.69 16.04
C GLN A 32 12.48 -5.16 15.88
N SER A 33 11.58 -6.01 15.40
CA SER A 33 11.88 -7.43 15.15
C SER A 33 12.95 -7.61 14.09
N ILE A 34 13.88 -8.54 14.31
CA ILE A 34 14.91 -8.94 13.35
C ILE A 34 14.36 -9.49 12.03
N SER A 35 13.09 -9.91 12.02
CA SER A 35 12.39 -10.43 10.84
C SER A 35 11.49 -9.39 10.16
N ALA A 36 11.49 -8.14 10.65
CA ALA A 36 10.72 -7.05 10.08
C ALA A 36 11.31 -6.62 8.73
N ASN A 37 10.50 -6.68 7.68
CA ASN A 37 10.87 -6.04 6.42
C ASN A 37 10.69 -4.52 6.54
N LYS A 38 11.40 -3.76 5.70
CA LYS A 38 11.19 -2.31 5.62
C LYS A 38 9.75 -1.98 5.25
N THR A 39 9.27 -0.88 5.84
CA THR A 39 8.00 -0.27 5.48
C THR A 39 8.04 0.21 4.03
N VAL A 40 7.03 -0.18 3.24
CA VAL A 40 6.82 0.31 1.88
C VAL A 40 5.53 1.09 1.79
N HIS A 41 5.49 2.06 0.89
CA HIS A 41 4.29 2.82 0.59
C HIS A 41 4.31 3.29 -0.86
N PHE A 42 3.12 3.47 -1.42
CA PHE A 42 2.96 4.30 -2.61
C PHE A 42 2.04 5.47 -2.27
N THR A 43 2.24 6.57 -2.99
CA THR A 43 1.31 7.70 -2.99
C THR A 43 0.93 8.02 -4.43
N LYS A 44 -0.37 8.02 -4.73
CA LYS A 44 -0.87 8.26 -6.09
C LYS A 44 -2.22 8.96 -6.04
N SER A 45 -2.49 9.78 -7.05
CA SER A 45 -3.81 10.36 -7.22
C SER A 45 -4.85 9.26 -7.46
N VAL A 46 -5.92 9.24 -6.67
CA VAL A 46 -7.05 8.29 -6.82
C VAL A 46 -7.65 8.37 -8.21
N THR A 47 -7.64 9.56 -8.83
CA THR A 47 -8.19 9.77 -10.19
C THR A 47 -7.52 8.92 -11.26
N LYS A 48 -6.31 8.39 -10.99
CA LYS A 48 -5.58 7.51 -11.92
C LYS A 48 -6.17 6.10 -12.00
N TRP A 49 -7.04 5.71 -11.08
CA TRP A 49 -7.71 4.40 -11.10
C TRP A 49 -9.17 4.47 -11.54
N PHE A 50 -9.74 5.67 -11.71
CA PHE A 50 -11.13 5.82 -12.10
C PHE A 50 -11.27 6.27 -13.55
N THR A 51 -12.30 5.81 -14.23
CA THR A 51 -12.71 6.36 -15.52
C THR A 51 -13.31 7.76 -15.33
N LYS A 52 -13.57 8.48 -16.43
CA LYS A 52 -14.19 9.81 -16.37
C LYS A 52 -15.61 9.77 -15.79
N GLU A 53 -16.25 8.62 -15.88
CA GLU A 53 -17.59 8.34 -15.37
C GLU A 53 -17.58 7.91 -13.89
N GLY A 54 -16.40 7.88 -13.26
CA GLY A 54 -16.25 7.52 -11.84
C GLY A 54 -16.29 6.03 -11.56
N VAL A 55 -16.03 5.18 -12.56
CA VAL A 55 -15.93 3.72 -12.39
C VAL A 55 -14.49 3.33 -12.05
N LEU A 56 -14.28 2.53 -11.01
CA LEU A 56 -12.97 2.00 -10.66
C LEU A 56 -12.51 0.99 -11.72
N VAL A 57 -11.33 1.21 -12.28
CA VAL A 57 -10.63 0.25 -13.14
C VAL A 57 -9.76 -0.62 -12.23
N GLU A 58 -10.35 -1.70 -11.71
CA GLU A 58 -9.72 -2.56 -10.71
C GLU A 58 -8.34 -3.08 -11.13
N GLY A 59 -8.15 -3.41 -12.41
CA GLY A 59 -6.84 -3.88 -12.91
C GLY A 59 -5.72 -2.85 -12.78
N LEU A 60 -6.02 -1.55 -12.92
CA LEU A 60 -5.01 -0.49 -12.71
C LEU A 60 -4.67 -0.33 -11.22
N PHE A 61 -5.67 -0.46 -10.36
CA PHE A 61 -5.47 -0.42 -8.91
C PHE A 61 -4.65 -1.62 -8.43
N TRP A 62 -5.07 -2.84 -8.81
CA TRP A 62 -4.39 -4.07 -8.44
C TRP A 62 -2.93 -4.10 -8.88
N LYS A 63 -2.61 -3.59 -10.09
CA LYS A 63 -1.22 -3.49 -10.56
C LYS A 63 -0.32 -2.69 -9.61
N ASP A 64 -0.81 -1.58 -9.06
CA ASP A 64 -0.02 -0.77 -8.10
C ASP A 64 0.07 -1.48 -6.73
N VAL A 65 -0.98 -2.20 -6.31
CA VAL A 65 -1.00 -2.98 -5.07
C VAL A 65 -0.05 -4.18 -5.15
N GLU A 66 -0.07 -4.92 -6.25
CA GLU A 66 0.84 -6.05 -6.50
C GLU A 66 2.29 -5.58 -6.46
N ARG A 67 2.59 -4.47 -7.12
CA ARG A 67 3.92 -3.86 -7.04
C ARG A 67 4.32 -3.52 -5.61
N LEU A 68 3.40 -2.96 -4.81
CA LEU A 68 3.67 -2.65 -3.41
C LEU A 68 3.97 -3.91 -2.58
N ILE A 69 3.26 -5.01 -2.85
CA ILE A 69 3.49 -6.31 -2.22
C ILE A 69 4.84 -6.89 -2.64
N ASP A 70 5.17 -6.81 -3.93
CA ASP A 70 6.46 -7.25 -4.46
C ASP A 70 7.60 -6.44 -3.84
N ASP A 71 7.46 -5.12 -3.75
CA ASP A 71 8.45 -4.24 -3.10
C ASP A 71 8.64 -4.66 -1.64
N TYR A 72 7.57 -4.92 -0.89
CA TYR A 72 7.65 -5.39 0.50
C TYR A 72 8.35 -6.75 0.64
N ASN A 73 8.13 -7.67 -0.31
CA ASN A 73 8.70 -9.02 -0.29
C ASN A 73 10.12 -9.10 -0.87
N SER A 74 10.50 -8.16 -1.73
CA SER A 74 11.77 -8.16 -2.47
C SER A 74 12.99 -8.09 -1.55
N GLU A 75 12.89 -7.45 -0.38
CA GLU A 75 14.01 -7.43 0.60
C GLU A 75 14.35 -8.81 1.16
N ARG A 76 13.42 -9.79 1.13
CA ARG A 76 13.72 -11.18 1.53
C ARG A 76 14.39 -12.00 0.43
N LYS A 77 14.28 -11.61 -0.85
CA LYS A 77 14.87 -12.34 -1.99
C LYS A 77 16.31 -11.95 -2.31
N SER A 78 16.85 -10.91 -1.68
CA SER A 78 18.20 -10.42 -1.92
C SER A 78 19.26 -10.96 -0.93
N LYS A 79 18.94 -12.03 -0.19
CA LYS A 79 19.88 -12.74 0.70
C LYS A 79 20.03 -14.20 0.29
#